data_AF-A0A0E3QJ32-F1
#
_entry.id   AF-A0A0E3QJ32-F1
#
_cell.length_a   1.000
_cell.length_b   1.000
_cell.length_c   1.000
_cell.angle_alpha   90.00
_cell.angle_beta   90.00
_cell.angle_gamma   90.00
#
_symmetry.space_group_name_H-M   'P 1'
#
loop_
_entity.id
_entity.type
_entity.pdbx_description
1 polymer ?
#
loop_
_entity_poly.entity_id
_entity_poly.type
_entity_poly.pdbx_seq_one_letter_code
_entity_poly.pdbx_strand_id
1 'polypeptide(L)'
;MEPEKHNQMSSNLEFDIVKNSFEWLSAQRIQSVKELSSTLSAHALWALPNPYITCLILEQDTDGSWNSSIRDTARACSALSTEGIVFMASARWLLARKNESSWNRNVYDTTYALAALADMGTQDKDGCNWLSENYCPAWEQVGTTSLIITALKKQDNLAKTRTFETFIREKARWVLSKRGPDGGWKHISTSNLAIQALLLAGFKKELEVSVNWLLKNVHENGAWGNNNDDINATALTLSTLGLYRKI
;
A
#
# COMPACT_ATOMS: atom_id res chain seq x y z
N MET A 1 26.63 -22.32 -17.25
CA MET A 1 25.34 -22.97 -17.59
C MET A 1 24.64 -23.28 -16.27
N GLU A 2 24.04 -22.27 -15.64
CA GLU A 2 23.37 -22.39 -14.33
C GLU A 2 22.36 -21.26 -13.95
N PRO A 3 22.03 -20.24 -14.78
CA PRO A 3 21.05 -19.22 -14.37
C PRO A 3 19.60 -19.74 -14.39
N GLU A 4 19.26 -20.70 -15.26
CA GLU A 4 17.89 -21.20 -15.42
C GLU A 4 17.42 -22.07 -14.24
N LYS A 5 18.29 -22.94 -13.71
CA LYS A 5 17.97 -23.76 -12.52
C LYS A 5 17.83 -22.91 -11.27
N HIS A 6 18.67 -21.88 -11.09
CA HIS A 6 18.59 -20.98 -9.95
C HIS A 6 17.32 -20.13 -10.00
N ASN A 7 16.92 -19.64 -11.19
CA ASN A 7 15.65 -18.93 -11.36
C ASN A 7 14.43 -19.81 -11.07
N GLN A 8 14.46 -21.08 -11.50
CA GLN A 8 13.34 -22.01 -11.31
C GLN A 8 13.21 -22.49 -9.85
N MET A 9 14.33 -22.68 -9.14
CA MET A 9 14.31 -22.97 -7.70
C MET A 9 13.85 -21.76 -6.87
N SER A 10 14.30 -20.54 -7.24
CA SER A 10 13.85 -19.30 -6.60
C SER A 10 12.35 -19.08 -6.79
N SER A 11 11.79 -19.42 -7.97
CA SER A 11 10.36 -19.28 -8.24
C SER A 11 9.50 -20.28 -7.45
N ASN A 12 10.02 -21.49 -7.17
CA ASN A 12 9.30 -22.47 -6.36
C ASN A 12 9.29 -22.06 -4.88
N LEU A 13 10.41 -21.56 -4.37
CA LEU A 13 10.49 -21.08 -2.98
C LEU A 13 9.59 -19.86 -2.74
N GLU A 14 9.58 -18.89 -3.66
CA GLU A 14 8.67 -17.74 -3.58
C GLU A 14 7.20 -18.19 -3.55
N PHE A 15 6.83 -19.14 -4.42
CA PHE A 15 5.48 -19.68 -4.48
C PHE A 15 5.08 -20.36 -3.15
N ASP A 16 5.95 -21.19 -2.58
CA ASP A 16 5.70 -21.87 -1.31
C ASP A 16 5.57 -20.86 -0.16
N ILE A 17 6.43 -19.85 -0.10
CA ILE A 17 6.35 -18.75 0.87
C ILE A 17 4.99 -18.06 0.78
N VAL A 18 4.59 -17.63 -0.41
CA VAL A 18 3.32 -16.93 -0.64
C VAL A 18 2.13 -17.78 -0.24
N LYS A 19 2.14 -19.07 -0.63
CA LYS A 19 1.09 -20.02 -0.27
C LYS A 19 0.96 -20.17 1.25
N ASN A 20 2.06 -20.46 1.93
CA ASN A 20 2.07 -20.62 3.39
C ASN A 20 1.62 -19.34 4.10
N SER A 21 1.97 -18.17 3.56
CA SER A 21 1.57 -16.88 4.12
C SER A 21 0.05 -16.64 4.03
N PHE A 22 -0.59 -17.03 2.91
CA PHE A 22 -2.05 -16.95 2.78
C PHE A 22 -2.77 -17.97 3.65
N GLU A 23 -2.20 -19.18 3.82
CA GLU A 23 -2.71 -20.17 4.76
C GLU A 23 -2.64 -19.65 6.20
N TRP A 24 -1.51 -19.03 6.57
CA TRP A 24 -1.35 -18.40 7.88
C TRP A 24 -2.37 -17.27 8.10
N LEU A 25 -2.56 -16.37 7.13
CA LEU A 25 -3.56 -15.29 7.22
C LEU A 25 -4.98 -15.83 7.39
N SER A 26 -5.32 -16.90 6.67
CA SER A 26 -6.65 -17.52 6.72
C SER A 26 -6.94 -18.18 8.08
N ALA A 27 -5.91 -18.53 8.85
CA ALA A 27 -6.04 -19.05 10.20
C ALA A 27 -6.21 -17.95 11.27
N GLN A 28 -5.99 -16.68 10.92
CA GLN A 28 -6.06 -15.58 11.88
C GLN A 28 -7.49 -15.06 12.07
N ARG A 29 -7.76 -14.53 13.27
CA ARG A 29 -8.98 -13.79 13.55
C ARG A 29 -8.83 -12.33 13.11
N ILE A 30 -9.22 -12.06 11.86
CA ILE A 30 -9.16 -10.72 11.25
C ILE A 30 -10.45 -9.95 11.57
N GLN A 31 -10.35 -8.83 12.28
CA GLN A 31 -11.54 -8.05 12.69
C GLN A 31 -11.42 -6.56 12.46
N SER A 32 -10.22 -5.98 12.54
CA SER A 32 -10.10 -4.54 12.35
C SER A 32 -10.26 -4.17 10.88
N VAL A 33 -10.86 -3.00 10.60
CA VAL A 33 -10.99 -2.46 9.23
C VAL A 33 -9.63 -2.39 8.53
N LYS A 34 -8.57 -2.04 9.29
CA LYS A 34 -7.20 -2.00 8.80
C LYS A 34 -6.74 -3.37 8.28
N GLU A 35 -6.88 -4.40 9.09
CA GLU A 35 -6.45 -5.77 8.72
C GLU A 35 -7.32 -6.33 7.61
N LEU A 36 -8.64 -6.14 7.66
CA LEU A 36 -9.58 -6.54 6.59
C LEU A 36 -9.17 -5.89 5.26
N SER A 37 -8.92 -4.59 5.26
CA SER A 37 -8.53 -3.85 4.05
C SER A 37 -7.19 -4.34 3.48
N SER A 38 -6.20 -4.57 4.34
CA SER A 38 -4.89 -5.07 3.91
C SER A 38 -4.96 -6.49 3.36
N THR A 39 -5.68 -7.40 4.02
CA THR A 39 -5.83 -8.79 3.57
C THR A 39 -6.67 -8.87 2.29
N LEU A 40 -7.75 -8.10 2.18
CA LEU A 40 -8.54 -8.01 0.95
C LEU A 40 -7.66 -7.57 -0.23
N SER A 41 -6.87 -6.50 -0.06
CA SER A 41 -5.98 -6.00 -1.11
C SER A 41 -4.93 -7.04 -1.54
N ALA A 42 -4.41 -7.83 -0.58
CA ALA A 42 -3.48 -8.91 -0.87
C ALA A 42 -4.14 -9.98 -1.75
N HIS A 43 -5.34 -10.43 -1.40
CA HIS A 43 -6.09 -11.41 -2.22
C HIS A 43 -6.33 -10.90 -3.64
N ALA A 44 -6.79 -9.64 -3.79
CA ALA A 44 -7.04 -9.02 -5.08
C ALA A 44 -5.77 -8.95 -5.95
N LEU A 45 -4.63 -8.61 -5.35
CA LEU A 45 -3.35 -8.52 -6.07
C LEU A 45 -2.86 -9.88 -6.57
N TRP A 46 -3.26 -10.97 -5.93
CA TRP A 46 -2.95 -12.34 -6.36
C TRP A 46 -4.09 -13.01 -7.15
N ALA A 47 -5.19 -12.29 -7.41
CA ALA A 47 -6.38 -12.81 -8.08
C ALA A 47 -6.93 -14.09 -7.41
N LEU A 48 -6.88 -14.14 -6.08
CA LEU A 48 -7.40 -15.23 -5.26
C LEU A 48 -8.86 -14.96 -4.88
N PRO A 49 -9.66 -16.02 -4.57
CA PRO A 49 -10.96 -15.83 -3.95
C PRO A 49 -10.85 -14.97 -2.70
N ASN A 50 -11.72 -13.97 -2.57
CA ASN A 50 -11.60 -12.95 -1.54
C ASN A 50 -12.78 -12.98 -0.55
N PRO A 51 -12.68 -13.77 0.54
CA PRO A 51 -13.76 -13.89 1.52
C PRO A 51 -13.93 -12.62 2.37
N TYR A 52 -13.00 -11.68 2.30
CA TYR A 52 -12.98 -10.48 3.14
C TYR A 52 -13.78 -9.31 2.56
N ILE A 53 -14.21 -9.38 1.30
CA ILE A 53 -15.03 -8.34 0.65
C ILE A 53 -16.31 -8.09 1.47
N THR A 54 -17.10 -9.14 1.70
CA THR A 54 -18.38 -9.00 2.43
C THR A 54 -18.15 -8.57 3.88
N CYS A 55 -17.13 -9.11 4.55
CA CYS A 55 -16.79 -8.70 5.91
C CYS A 55 -16.51 -7.19 5.98
N LEU A 56 -15.68 -6.66 5.08
CA LEU A 56 -15.36 -5.25 5.06
C LEU A 56 -16.58 -4.37 4.73
N ILE A 57 -17.46 -4.81 3.81
CA ILE A 57 -18.69 -4.08 3.48
C ILE A 57 -19.64 -4.01 4.69
N LEU A 58 -19.75 -5.09 5.47
CA LEU A 58 -20.64 -5.13 6.64
C LEU A 58 -20.17 -4.22 7.79
N GLU A 59 -18.89 -3.87 7.85
CA GLU A 59 -18.33 -2.91 8.82
C GLU A 59 -18.59 -1.44 8.42
N GLN A 60 -19.25 -1.18 7.30
CA GLN A 60 -19.56 0.18 6.86
C GLN A 60 -20.72 0.78 7.66
N ASP A 61 -20.50 1.96 8.23
CA ASP A 61 -21.52 2.76 8.89
C ASP A 61 -22.53 3.30 7.87
N THR A 62 -23.76 3.60 8.33
CA THR A 62 -24.84 4.10 7.46
C THR A 62 -24.53 5.43 6.78
N ASP A 63 -23.55 6.19 7.28
CA ASP A 63 -23.09 7.43 6.68
C ASP A 63 -22.07 7.23 5.54
N GLY A 64 -21.69 5.97 5.27
CA GLY A 64 -20.74 5.57 4.23
C GLY A 64 -19.28 5.52 4.71
N SER A 65 -19.03 5.63 6.01
CA SER A 65 -17.69 5.57 6.59
C SER A 65 -17.37 4.23 7.23
N TRP A 66 -16.11 4.08 7.62
CA TRP A 66 -15.68 3.03 8.53
C TRP A 66 -15.12 3.69 9.79
N ASN A 67 -15.68 3.34 10.95
CA ASN A 67 -15.31 3.87 12.27
C ASN A 67 -15.36 5.40 12.36
N SER A 68 -16.14 6.07 11.51
CA SER A 68 -16.10 7.54 11.35
C SER A 68 -14.68 8.11 11.15
N SER A 69 -13.75 7.30 10.62
CA SER A 69 -12.32 7.60 10.53
C SER A 69 -11.91 7.83 9.09
N ILE A 70 -11.22 8.95 8.81
CA ILE A 70 -10.67 9.24 7.47
C ILE A 70 -9.77 8.10 7.00
N ARG A 71 -8.89 7.60 7.89
CA ARG A 71 -7.91 6.58 7.52
C ARG A 71 -8.54 5.21 7.26
N ASP A 72 -9.50 4.81 8.10
CA ASP A 72 -10.14 3.50 7.94
C ASP A 72 -11.08 3.52 6.74
N THR A 73 -11.83 4.61 6.56
CA THR A 73 -12.65 4.82 5.36
C THR A 73 -11.81 4.79 4.10
N ALA A 74 -10.69 5.53 4.07
CA ALA A 74 -9.78 5.53 2.92
C ALA A 74 -9.18 4.14 2.64
N ARG A 75 -8.73 3.41 3.66
CA ARG A 75 -8.22 2.04 3.48
C ARG A 75 -9.28 1.11 2.91
N ALA A 76 -10.49 1.17 3.45
CA ALA A 76 -11.59 0.32 2.99
C ALA A 76 -11.95 0.63 1.54
N CYS A 77 -12.09 1.91 1.20
CA CYS A 77 -12.34 2.37 -0.16
C CYS A 77 -11.25 1.90 -1.14
N SER A 78 -9.98 2.11 -0.82
CA SER A 78 -8.86 1.65 -1.65
C SER A 78 -8.87 0.14 -1.83
N ALA A 79 -9.09 -0.62 -0.76
CA ALA A 79 -9.12 -2.08 -0.80
C ALA A 79 -10.26 -2.59 -1.70
N LEU A 80 -11.48 -2.12 -1.49
CA LEU A 80 -12.64 -2.50 -2.31
C LEU A 80 -12.46 -2.10 -3.78
N SER A 81 -11.81 -0.98 -4.05
CA SER A 81 -11.52 -0.54 -5.42
C SER A 81 -10.56 -1.48 -6.15
N THR A 82 -9.70 -2.24 -5.43
CA THR A 82 -8.85 -3.29 -6.07
C THR A 82 -9.66 -4.44 -6.66
N GLU A 83 -10.89 -4.64 -6.19
CA GLU A 83 -11.88 -5.60 -6.69
C GLU A 83 -12.90 -4.93 -7.64
N GLY A 84 -12.68 -3.67 -8.01
CA GLY A 84 -13.59 -2.89 -8.85
C GLY A 84 -14.86 -2.41 -8.14
N ILE A 85 -14.91 -2.49 -6.81
CA ILE A 85 -16.07 -2.08 -6.01
C ILE A 85 -15.87 -0.66 -5.50
N VAL A 86 -16.76 0.25 -5.91
CA VAL A 86 -16.71 1.67 -5.53
C VAL A 86 -18.02 2.09 -4.87
N PHE A 87 -17.94 2.56 -3.62
CA PHE A 87 -19.07 3.15 -2.90
C PHE A 87 -19.06 4.67 -3.02
N MET A 88 -19.96 5.21 -3.84
CA MET A 88 -20.08 6.66 -4.03
C MET A 88 -20.45 7.41 -2.74
N ALA A 89 -21.14 6.75 -1.80
CA ALA A 89 -21.42 7.33 -0.50
C ALA A 89 -20.14 7.63 0.29
N SER A 90 -19.18 6.70 0.29
CA SER A 90 -17.89 6.84 0.96
C SER A 90 -16.99 7.90 0.32
N ALA A 91 -17.00 7.98 -1.02
CA ALA A 91 -16.31 9.05 -1.74
C ALA A 91 -16.86 10.43 -1.34
N ARG A 92 -18.19 10.59 -1.32
CA ARG A 92 -18.84 11.82 -0.84
C ARG A 92 -18.52 12.11 0.62
N TRP A 93 -18.50 11.08 1.47
CA TRP A 93 -18.18 11.21 2.88
C TRP A 93 -16.76 11.74 3.12
N LEU A 94 -15.77 11.24 2.36
CA LEU A 94 -14.40 11.73 2.39
C LEU A 94 -14.33 13.19 1.91
N LEU A 95 -14.92 13.50 0.75
CA LEU A 95 -14.92 14.86 0.20
C LEU A 95 -15.57 15.88 1.14
N ALA A 96 -16.67 15.52 1.80
CA ALA A 96 -17.36 16.40 2.75
C ALA A 96 -16.54 16.76 3.99
N ARG A 97 -15.48 16.00 4.29
CA ARG A 97 -14.57 16.22 5.43
C ARG A 97 -13.27 16.91 5.05
N LYS A 98 -13.08 17.19 3.77
CA LYS A 98 -12.00 18.04 3.32
C LYS A 98 -12.26 19.46 3.81
N ASN A 99 -11.28 20.06 4.46
CA ASN A 99 -11.31 21.48 4.82
C ASN A 99 -10.21 22.20 4.04
N GLU A 100 -10.61 23.19 3.24
CA GLU A 100 -9.74 23.85 2.26
C GLU A 100 -9.11 22.81 1.32
N SER A 101 -7.80 22.59 1.45
CA SER A 101 -7.01 21.69 0.61
C SER A 101 -6.53 20.44 1.35
N SER A 102 -7.05 20.12 2.54
CA SER A 102 -6.53 18.99 3.33
C SER A 102 -7.59 18.31 4.20
N TRP A 103 -7.27 17.11 4.69
CA TRP A 103 -8.06 16.42 5.70
C TRP A 103 -7.39 16.61 7.06
N ASN A 104 -8.11 17.22 8.00
CA ASN A 104 -7.65 17.54 9.36
C ASN A 104 -6.32 18.31 9.44
N ARG A 105 -5.86 18.96 8.34
CA ARG A 105 -4.50 19.50 8.20
C ARG A 105 -3.41 18.48 8.58
N ASN A 106 -3.70 17.20 8.37
CA ASN A 106 -2.84 16.08 8.75
C ASN A 106 -2.28 15.37 7.51
N VAL A 107 -0.96 15.18 7.48
CA VAL A 107 -0.27 14.54 6.34
C VAL A 107 -0.79 13.13 6.06
N TYR A 108 -1.03 12.32 7.08
CA TYR A 108 -1.50 10.95 6.88
C TYR A 108 -2.94 10.92 6.39
N ASP A 109 -3.84 11.66 7.05
CA ASP A 109 -5.26 11.67 6.68
C ASP A 109 -5.44 12.16 5.24
N THR A 110 -4.73 13.24 4.87
CA THR A 110 -4.74 13.78 3.51
C THR A 110 -4.18 12.79 2.50
N THR A 111 -3.06 12.13 2.83
CA THR A 111 -2.43 11.17 1.92
C THR A 111 -3.30 9.93 1.69
N TYR A 112 -3.88 9.36 2.76
CA TYR A 112 -4.79 8.23 2.64
C TYR A 112 -6.06 8.61 1.86
N ALA A 113 -6.68 9.75 2.17
CA ALA A 113 -7.87 10.23 1.46
C ALA A 113 -7.60 10.42 -0.04
N LEU A 114 -6.49 11.06 -0.41
CA LEU A 114 -6.13 11.28 -1.82
C LEU A 114 -5.87 9.98 -2.58
N ALA A 115 -5.17 9.02 -1.96
CA ALA A 115 -4.95 7.71 -2.58
C ALA A 115 -6.27 6.97 -2.81
N ALA A 116 -7.17 6.97 -1.82
CA ALA A 116 -8.48 6.33 -1.92
C ALA A 116 -9.39 7.01 -2.94
N LEU A 117 -9.40 8.34 -2.98
CA LEU A 117 -10.15 9.10 -4.00
C LEU A 117 -9.64 8.75 -5.40
N ALA A 118 -8.33 8.65 -5.61
CA ALA A 118 -7.79 8.23 -6.90
C ALA A 118 -8.22 6.82 -7.29
N ASP A 119 -8.18 5.87 -6.35
CA ASP A 119 -8.63 4.50 -6.57
C ASP A 119 -10.12 4.43 -6.94
N MET A 120 -10.94 5.32 -6.38
CA MET A 120 -12.36 5.48 -6.70
C MET A 120 -12.62 6.38 -7.93
N GLY A 121 -11.58 6.78 -8.67
CA GLY A 121 -11.72 7.59 -9.88
C GLY A 121 -12.03 9.07 -9.65
N THR A 122 -11.79 9.59 -8.44
CA THR A 122 -11.98 11.01 -8.09
C THR A 122 -10.64 11.73 -8.00
N GLN A 123 -10.48 12.77 -8.82
CA GLN A 123 -9.30 13.63 -8.80
C GLN A 123 -9.41 14.69 -7.71
N ASP A 124 -8.29 15.02 -7.08
CA ASP A 124 -8.21 16.17 -6.18
C ASP A 124 -6.82 16.82 -6.25
N LYS A 125 -6.69 17.76 -7.20
CA LYS A 125 -5.43 18.47 -7.44
C LYS A 125 -5.05 19.39 -6.29
N ASP A 126 -6.01 20.04 -5.65
CA ASP A 126 -5.74 20.98 -4.56
C ASP A 126 -5.15 20.27 -3.34
N GLY A 127 -5.67 19.08 -3.02
CA GLY A 127 -5.09 18.23 -1.98
C GLY A 127 -3.69 17.74 -2.32
N CYS A 128 -3.45 17.40 -3.59
CA CYS A 128 -2.11 17.04 -4.04
C CYS A 128 -1.12 18.21 -3.94
N ASN A 129 -1.52 19.41 -4.35
CA ASN A 129 -0.71 20.62 -4.21
C ASN A 129 -0.38 20.85 -2.73
N TRP A 130 -1.38 20.75 -1.84
CA TRP A 130 -1.18 20.89 -0.41
C TRP A 130 -0.09 19.95 0.12
N LEU A 131 -0.09 18.67 -0.29
CA LEU A 131 0.96 17.72 0.10
C LEU A 131 2.35 18.13 -0.40
N SER A 132 2.47 18.53 -1.67
CA SER A 132 3.77 18.90 -2.24
C SER A 132 4.32 20.21 -1.70
N GLU A 133 3.46 21.21 -1.48
CA GLU A 133 3.84 22.56 -1.05
C GLU A 133 4.13 22.64 0.44
N ASN A 134 3.47 21.82 1.26
CA ASN A 134 3.69 21.78 2.71
C ASN A 134 4.71 20.72 3.14
N TYR A 135 5.34 20.00 2.19
CA TYR A 135 6.35 19.00 2.52
C TYR A 135 7.52 19.66 3.27
N CYS A 136 7.77 19.18 4.49
CA CYS A 136 8.74 19.75 5.41
C CYS A 136 9.62 18.67 6.06
N PRO A 137 10.74 19.04 6.71
CA PRO A 137 11.64 18.07 7.34
C PRO A 137 10.97 17.13 8.35
N ALA A 138 9.90 17.57 9.04
CA ALA A 138 9.15 16.73 9.96
C ALA A 138 8.43 15.56 9.27
N TRP A 139 8.09 15.71 7.98
CA TRP A 139 7.45 14.67 7.16
C TRP A 139 8.46 13.82 6.39
N GLU A 140 9.74 14.19 6.38
CA GLU A 140 10.80 13.49 5.66
C GLU A 140 11.25 12.22 6.41
N GLN A 141 10.34 11.26 6.45
CA GLN A 141 10.54 9.91 6.96
C GLN A 141 10.13 8.93 5.87
N VAL A 142 10.89 7.84 5.68
CA VAL A 142 10.66 6.87 4.60
C VAL A 142 9.19 6.49 4.45
N GLY A 143 8.53 6.05 5.53
CA GLY A 143 7.13 5.64 5.47
C GLY A 143 6.18 6.77 5.04
N THR A 144 6.34 7.97 5.60
CA THR A 144 5.51 9.14 5.26
C THR A 144 5.74 9.59 3.82
N THR A 145 7.00 9.72 3.41
CA THR A 145 7.39 10.09 2.04
C THR A 145 6.87 9.09 1.03
N SER A 146 6.94 7.79 1.32
CA SER A 146 6.40 6.73 0.47
C SER A 146 4.88 6.83 0.30
N LEU A 147 4.14 7.07 1.38
CA LEU A 147 2.68 7.28 1.30
C LEU A 147 2.35 8.48 0.39
N ILE A 148 3.07 9.60 0.55
CA ILE A 148 2.87 10.80 -0.27
C ILE A 148 3.13 10.50 -1.75
N ILE A 149 4.24 9.81 -2.06
CA ILE A 149 4.55 9.38 -3.44
C ILE A 149 3.41 8.55 -4.01
N THR A 150 2.91 7.56 -3.25
CA THR A 150 1.79 6.71 -3.68
C THR A 150 0.54 7.53 -4.00
N ALA A 151 0.13 8.45 -3.11
CA ALA A 151 -1.06 9.28 -3.33
C ALA A 151 -0.91 10.18 -4.56
N LEU A 152 0.20 10.92 -4.66
CA LEU A 152 0.46 11.82 -5.79
C LEU A 152 0.56 11.05 -7.11
N LYS A 153 1.22 9.88 -7.12
CA LYS A 153 1.37 9.08 -8.34
C LYS A 153 0.04 8.50 -8.80
N LYS A 154 -0.80 8.03 -7.89
CA LYS A 154 -2.15 7.56 -8.21
C LYS A 154 -3.01 8.69 -8.81
N GLN A 155 -2.95 9.88 -8.22
CA GLN A 155 -3.65 11.07 -8.71
C GLN A 155 -3.15 11.51 -10.10
N ASP A 156 -1.84 11.58 -10.33
CA ASP A 156 -1.25 11.87 -11.65
C ASP A 156 -1.65 10.82 -12.69
N ASN A 157 -1.63 9.54 -12.33
CA ASN A 157 -2.03 8.45 -13.23
C ASN A 157 -3.52 8.55 -13.62
N LEU A 158 -4.40 8.82 -12.64
CA LEU A 158 -5.84 9.02 -12.89
C LEU A 158 -6.08 10.23 -13.80
N ALA A 159 -5.35 11.33 -13.56
CA ALA A 159 -5.44 12.54 -14.36
C ALA A 159 -4.73 12.43 -15.72
N LYS A 160 -3.95 11.37 -15.94
CA LYS A 160 -3.06 11.23 -17.10
C LYS A 160 -2.10 12.42 -17.23
N THR A 161 -1.65 12.95 -16.09
CA THR A 161 -0.72 14.07 -15.97
C THR A 161 0.62 13.62 -15.41
N ARG A 162 1.58 14.55 -15.38
CA ARG A 162 2.89 14.41 -14.72
C ARG A 162 3.18 15.61 -13.84
N THR A 163 2.14 16.17 -13.22
CA THR A 163 2.22 17.44 -12.48
C THR A 163 3.20 17.34 -11.32
N PHE A 164 3.25 16.18 -10.65
CA PHE A 164 4.09 15.97 -9.48
C PHE A 164 5.34 15.13 -9.79
N GLU A 165 5.62 14.83 -11.05
CA GLU A 165 6.69 13.89 -11.46
C GLU A 165 8.08 14.30 -10.94
N THR A 166 8.42 15.59 -10.96
CA THR A 166 9.69 16.08 -10.43
C THR A 166 9.82 15.79 -8.93
N PHE A 167 8.79 16.14 -8.15
CA PHE A 167 8.74 15.88 -6.72
C PHE A 167 8.79 14.38 -6.42
N ILE A 168 7.96 13.58 -7.11
CA ILE A 168 7.89 12.13 -6.95
C ILE A 168 9.26 11.50 -7.22
N ARG A 169 9.93 11.88 -8.31
CA ARG A 169 11.22 11.31 -8.70
C ARG A 169 12.33 11.69 -7.71
N GLU A 170 12.36 12.93 -7.24
CA GLU A 170 13.30 13.37 -6.21
C GLU A 170 13.12 12.57 -4.93
N LYS A 171 11.88 12.50 -4.42
CA LYS A 171 11.58 11.81 -3.17
C LYS A 171 11.71 10.29 -3.27
N ALA A 172 11.41 9.70 -4.42
CA ALA A 172 11.67 8.28 -4.69
C ALA A 172 13.17 7.97 -4.61
N ARG A 173 14.03 8.80 -5.23
CA ARG A 173 15.50 8.62 -5.11
C ARG A 173 15.99 8.79 -3.67
N TRP A 174 15.41 9.74 -2.93
CA TRP A 174 15.71 9.88 -1.51
C TRP A 174 15.29 8.64 -0.71
N VAL A 175 14.08 8.11 -0.93
CA VAL A 175 13.61 6.87 -0.26
C VAL A 175 14.57 5.71 -0.57
N LEU A 176 14.95 5.56 -1.84
CA LEU A 176 15.88 4.52 -2.29
C LEU A 176 17.27 4.67 -1.64
N SER A 177 17.77 5.89 -1.45
CA SER A 177 19.07 6.13 -0.80
C SER A 177 19.07 5.85 0.70
N LYS A 178 17.89 5.75 1.34
CA LYS A 178 17.74 5.35 2.74
C LYS A 178 17.65 3.84 2.95
N ARG A 179 17.68 3.04 1.88
CA ARG A 179 17.68 1.59 1.97
C ARG A 179 18.93 1.09 2.68
N GLY A 180 18.77 0.12 3.58
CA GLY A 180 19.86 -0.57 4.25
C GLY A 180 20.68 -1.43 3.29
N PRO A 181 21.93 -1.79 3.67
CA PRO A 181 22.80 -2.62 2.84
C PRO A 181 22.24 -4.03 2.58
N ASP A 182 21.33 -4.50 3.43
CA ASP A 182 20.63 -5.78 3.32
C ASP A 182 19.45 -5.76 2.34
N GLY A 183 19.05 -4.58 1.85
CA GLY A 183 17.93 -4.38 0.94
C GLY A 183 16.63 -3.94 1.62
N GLY A 184 16.57 -3.94 2.95
CA GLY A 184 15.41 -3.52 3.72
C GLY A 184 15.45 -2.05 4.12
N TRP A 185 14.32 -1.56 4.62
CA TRP A 185 14.26 -0.40 5.50
C TRP A 185 13.97 -0.92 6.92
N LYS A 186 14.31 -0.12 7.94
CA LYS A 186 14.32 -0.49 9.38
C LYS A 186 13.20 -1.43 9.87
N HIS A 187 12.00 -1.34 9.30
CA HIS A 187 10.84 -2.15 9.66
C HIS A 187 10.20 -2.78 8.43
N ILE A 188 9.65 -3.99 8.56
CA ILE A 188 8.92 -4.69 7.47
C ILE A 188 7.84 -3.80 6.84
N SER A 189 7.01 -3.15 7.67
CA SER A 189 5.95 -2.26 7.20
C SER A 189 6.50 -1.07 6.41
N THR A 190 7.61 -0.48 6.86
CA THR A 190 8.28 0.63 6.16
C THR A 190 8.90 0.17 4.85
N SER A 191 9.54 -1.01 4.82
CA SER A 191 10.06 -1.62 3.60
C SER A 191 8.98 -1.81 2.56
N ASN A 192 7.83 -2.36 2.97
CA ASN A 192 6.71 -2.56 2.06
C ASN A 192 6.17 -1.26 1.48
N LEU A 193 5.94 -0.23 2.31
CA LEU A 193 5.51 1.08 1.82
C LEU A 193 6.54 1.68 0.83
N ALA A 194 7.83 1.57 1.14
CA ALA A 194 8.91 2.04 0.27
C ALA A 194 8.92 1.31 -1.08
N ILE A 195 8.87 -0.02 -1.07
CA ILE A 195 8.89 -0.84 -2.29
C ILE A 195 7.67 -0.52 -3.15
N GLN A 196 6.46 -0.46 -2.58
CA GLN A 196 5.24 -0.14 -3.33
C GLN A 196 5.30 1.26 -3.96
N ALA A 197 5.74 2.27 -3.20
CA ALA A 197 5.88 3.63 -3.71
C ALA A 197 6.94 3.71 -4.84
N LEU A 198 8.06 3.02 -4.68
CA LEU A 198 9.14 2.97 -5.67
C LEU A 198 8.71 2.22 -6.95
N LEU A 199 7.91 1.16 -6.83
CA LEU A 199 7.33 0.47 -7.98
C LEU A 199 6.41 1.40 -8.78
N LEU A 200 5.50 2.10 -8.10
CA LEU A 200 4.62 3.08 -8.74
C LEU A 200 5.39 4.23 -9.40
N ALA A 201 6.53 4.62 -8.83
CA ALA A 201 7.42 5.63 -9.36
C ALA A 201 8.35 5.12 -10.49
N GLY A 202 8.29 3.82 -10.84
CA GLY A 202 9.03 3.24 -11.97
C GLY A 202 10.44 2.74 -11.65
N PHE A 203 10.77 2.52 -10.38
CA PHE A 203 12.09 2.04 -9.91
C PHE A 203 12.15 0.52 -9.73
N LYS A 204 11.45 -0.26 -10.57
CA LYS A 204 11.37 -1.72 -10.43
C LYS A 204 12.76 -2.38 -10.48
N LYS A 205 13.65 -1.91 -11.37
CA LYS A 205 14.97 -2.52 -11.60
C LYS A 205 15.87 -2.46 -10.37
N GLU A 206 15.65 -1.46 -9.52
CA GLU A 206 16.43 -1.23 -8.31
C GLU A 206 15.95 -2.08 -7.12
N LEU A 207 14.80 -2.74 -7.23
CA LEU A 207 14.07 -3.34 -6.10
C LEU A 207 14.26 -4.85 -5.91
N GLU A 208 14.95 -5.53 -6.82
CA GLU A 208 15.18 -6.98 -6.71
C GLU A 208 15.80 -7.38 -5.36
N VAL A 209 16.80 -6.62 -4.89
CA VAL A 209 17.41 -6.85 -3.57
C VAL A 209 16.42 -6.67 -2.41
N SER A 210 15.48 -5.75 -2.53
CA SER A 210 14.47 -5.47 -1.51
C SER A 210 13.38 -6.55 -1.47
N VAL A 211 13.01 -7.09 -2.63
CA VAL A 211 12.10 -8.23 -2.73
C VAL A 211 12.75 -9.48 -2.14
N ASN A 212 14.00 -9.75 -2.48
CA ASN A 212 14.75 -10.86 -1.90
C ASN A 212 14.91 -10.71 -0.38
N TRP A 213 15.07 -9.48 0.12
CA TRP A 213 15.08 -9.20 1.56
C TRP A 213 13.74 -9.57 2.21
N LEU A 214 12.60 -9.23 1.61
CA LEU A 214 11.28 -9.64 2.13
C LEU A 214 11.16 -11.16 2.20
N LEU A 215 11.54 -11.87 1.13
CA LEU A 215 11.47 -13.34 1.08
C LEU A 215 12.36 -14.01 2.13
N LYS A 216 13.51 -13.42 2.46
CA LYS A 216 14.42 -13.93 3.51
C LYS A 216 13.96 -13.65 4.93
N ASN A 217 13.11 -12.64 5.14
CA ASN A 217 12.61 -12.23 6.46
C ASN A 217 11.21 -12.78 6.77
N VAL A 218 10.72 -13.74 5.99
CA VAL A 218 9.53 -14.50 6.37
C VAL A 218 9.85 -15.37 7.58
N HIS A 219 8.93 -15.45 8.54
CA HIS A 219 9.05 -16.37 9.67
C HIS A 219 8.71 -17.80 9.23
N GLU A 220 9.10 -18.80 10.04
CA GLU A 220 8.91 -20.23 9.71
C GLU A 220 7.45 -20.60 9.41
N ASN A 221 6.50 -19.90 10.02
CA ASN A 221 5.06 -20.11 9.84
C ASN A 221 4.45 -19.35 8.66
N GLY A 222 5.25 -18.64 7.85
CA GLY A 222 4.79 -17.86 6.70
C GLY A 222 4.34 -16.44 7.02
N ALA A 223 4.45 -15.98 8.27
CA ALA A 223 4.12 -14.60 8.62
C ALA A 223 5.30 -13.65 8.38
N TRP A 224 4.99 -12.36 8.34
CA TRP A 224 5.98 -11.31 8.53
C TRP A 224 5.64 -10.45 9.74
N GLY A 225 6.68 -9.93 10.38
CA GLY A 225 6.60 -8.86 11.35
C GLY A 225 8.00 -8.49 11.84
N ASN A 226 8.12 -7.46 12.68
CA ASN A 226 9.46 -7.06 13.17
C ASN A 226 9.93 -7.95 14.32
N ASN A 227 9.08 -8.16 15.32
CA ASN A 227 9.39 -8.94 16.52
C ASN A 227 8.48 -10.16 16.68
N ASN A 228 7.22 -10.02 16.26
CA ASN A 228 6.18 -11.04 16.30
C ASN A 228 5.47 -11.05 14.96
N ASP A 229 4.73 -12.12 14.68
CA ASP A 229 3.86 -12.19 13.53
C ASP A 229 2.81 -11.07 13.56
N ASP A 230 2.60 -10.41 12.42
CA ASP A 230 1.65 -9.31 12.31
C ASP A 230 0.80 -9.46 11.04
N ILE A 231 -0.52 -9.43 11.20
CA ILE A 231 -1.49 -9.59 10.11
C ILE A 231 -1.30 -8.52 9.03
N ASN A 232 -1.11 -7.26 9.45
CA ASN A 232 -0.97 -6.16 8.50
C ASN A 232 0.36 -6.24 7.76
N ALA A 233 1.46 -6.55 8.46
CA ALA A 233 2.77 -6.70 7.85
C ALA A 233 2.77 -7.86 6.85
N THR A 234 2.15 -8.99 7.20
CA THR A 234 2.02 -10.17 6.32
C THR A 234 1.19 -9.84 5.08
N ALA A 235 -0.01 -9.29 5.25
CA ALA A 235 -0.88 -8.90 4.14
C ALA A 235 -0.25 -7.82 3.25
N LEU A 236 0.46 -6.86 3.86
CA LEU A 236 1.16 -5.81 3.12
C LEU A 236 2.36 -6.37 2.34
N THR A 237 3.11 -7.33 2.90
CA THR A 237 4.18 -8.03 2.17
C THR A 237 3.62 -8.80 0.98
N LEU A 238 2.53 -9.54 1.17
CA LEU A 238 1.86 -10.24 0.07
C LEU A 238 1.39 -9.28 -1.02
N SER A 239 0.84 -8.12 -0.64
CA SER A 239 0.50 -7.06 -1.59
C SER A 239 1.73 -6.54 -2.34
N THR A 240 2.84 -6.29 -1.65
CA THR A 240 4.10 -5.85 -2.27
C THR A 240 4.62 -6.86 -3.29
N LEU A 241 4.68 -8.15 -2.91
CA LEU A 241 5.14 -9.23 -3.80
C LEU A 241 4.21 -9.37 -5.01
N GLY A 242 2.89 -9.33 -4.80
CA GLY A 242 1.89 -9.39 -5.88
C GLY A 242 2.02 -8.20 -6.84
N LEU A 243 2.23 -6.99 -6.31
CA LEU A 243 2.45 -5.79 -7.11
C LEU A 243 3.74 -5.87 -7.93
N TYR A 244 4.83 -6.35 -7.32
CA TYR A 244 6.13 -6.52 -7.99
C TYR A 244 6.07 -7.46 -9.19
N ARG A 245 5.23 -8.51 -9.12
CA ARG A 245 5.00 -9.44 -10.24
C ARG A 245 4.18 -8.84 -11.39
N LYS A 246 3.27 -7.91 -11.09
CA LYS A 246 2.33 -7.33 -12.07
C LYS A 246 2.91 -6.18 -12.90
N ILE A 247 3.71 -5.30 -12.28
CA ILE A 247 4.40 -4.16 -12.94
C ILE A 247 5.67 -4.67 -13.61
#